data_AF-A0A3G2E9A7-F1
#
_entry.id   AF-A0A3G2E9A7-F1
#
_cell.length_a   1.000
_cell.length_b   1.000
_cell.length_c   1.000
_cell.angle_alpha   90.00
_cell.angle_beta   90.00
_cell.angle_gamma   90.00
#
_symmetry.space_group_name_H-M   'P 1'
#
loop_
_entity.id
_entity.type
_entity.pdbx_description
1 polymer ?
#
loop_
_entity_poly.entity_id
_entity_poly.type
_entity_poly.pdbx_seq_one_letter_code
_entity_poly.pdbx_strand_id
1 'polypeptide(L)'
;MREKRSIDTKDGWEIFSTCEEDNPLDWRPGNPIRFKAFGFAEYTEKSGVKDEFSCTSRQNFPEAGVHHVFTYEDGHEDVRKELRKAIKRLKSM
;
A
#
# COMPACT_ATOMS: atom_id res chain seq x y z
N MET A 1 3.37 -15.29 11.55
CA MET A 1 3.40 -14.13 10.62
C MET A 1 2.08 -14.12 9.86
N ARG A 2 1.18 -13.16 10.15
CA ARG A 2 -0.12 -13.03 9.46
C ARG A 2 -0.03 -11.86 8.50
N GLU A 3 0.40 -12.12 7.28
CA GLU A 3 0.29 -11.16 6.19
C GLU A 3 -1.16 -11.17 5.70
N LYS A 4 -1.84 -10.02 5.78
CA LYS A 4 -3.12 -9.83 5.09
C LYS A 4 -2.87 -8.88 3.93
N ARG A 5 -3.21 -9.35 2.73
CA ARG A 5 -3.28 -8.50 1.54
C ARG A 5 -4.74 -8.19 1.28
N SER A 6 -4.98 -6.97 0.84
CA SER A 6 -6.27 -6.54 0.33
C SER A 6 -6.05 -5.84 -0.99
N ILE A 7 -6.90 -6.16 -1.96
CA ILE A 7 -6.89 -5.54 -3.28
C ILE A 7 -8.17 -4.70 -3.37
N ASP A 8 -8.01 -3.39 -3.57
CA ASP A 8 -9.12 -2.49 -3.90
C ASP A 8 -8.98 -2.08 -5.36
N THR A 9 -9.93 -2.53 -6.18
CA THR A 9 -10.00 -2.25 -7.61
C THR A 9 -10.95 -1.08 -7.84
N LYS A 10 -10.40 0.13 -7.88
CA LYS A 10 -11.19 1.34 -8.16
C LYS A 10 -10.65 2.06 -9.38
N ASP A 11 -11.52 2.33 -10.34
CA ASP A 11 -11.20 3.08 -11.57
C ASP A 11 -10.03 2.49 -12.39
N GLY A 12 -9.86 1.16 -12.35
CA GLY A 12 -8.75 0.45 -13.01
C GLY A 12 -7.43 0.42 -12.25
N TRP A 13 -7.33 1.09 -11.10
CA TRP A 13 -6.18 1.00 -10.20
C TRP A 13 -6.39 -0.14 -9.20
N GLU A 14 -5.35 -0.97 -9.03
CA GLU A 14 -5.27 -2.01 -8.01
C GLU A 14 -4.43 -1.50 -6.84
N ILE A 15 -5.04 -1.36 -5.67
CA ILE A 15 -4.34 -0.92 -4.45
C ILE A 15 -4.01 -2.13 -3.59
N PHE A 16 -2.73 -2.30 -3.32
CA PHE A 16 -2.16 -3.30 -2.43
C PHE A 16 -1.70 -2.62 -1.15
N SER A 17 -2.09 -3.18 -0.02
CA SER A 17 -1.61 -2.76 1.31
C SER A 17 -1.19 -3.98 2.13
N THR A 18 -0.07 -3.85 2.82
CA THR A 18 0.50 -4.84 3.71
C THR A 18 0.85 -4.18 5.04
N CYS A 19 0.63 -4.90 6.13
CA CYS A 19 0.99 -4.50 7.48
C CYS A 19 1.62 -5.71 8.18
N GLU A 20 2.75 -5.50 8.84
CA GLU A 20 3.46 -6.54 9.60
C GLU A 20 4.04 -5.98 10.90
N GLU A 21 4.21 -6.84 11.91
CA GLU A 21 4.81 -6.45 13.18
C GLU A 21 6.29 -6.08 12.98
N ASP A 22 6.71 -4.96 13.57
CA ASP A 22 8.07 -4.41 13.52
C ASP A 22 8.54 -4.04 14.92
N ASN A 23 8.45 -5.00 15.84
CA ASN A 23 8.92 -4.84 17.20
C ASN A 23 10.46 -4.87 17.24
N PRO A 24 11.11 -3.98 18.02
CA PRO A 24 12.56 -4.01 18.18
C PRO A 24 13.03 -5.28 18.90
N LEU A 25 14.32 -5.63 18.76
CA LEU A 25 14.89 -6.87 19.31
C LEU A 25 14.73 -6.98 20.84
N ASP A 26 14.63 -5.86 21.55
CA ASP A 26 14.49 -5.75 22.98
C ASP A 26 13.02 -5.61 23.46
N TRP A 27 12.05 -5.82 22.56
CA TRP A 27 10.63 -5.74 22.90
C TRP A 27 10.24 -6.74 23.99
N ARG A 28 9.42 -6.28 24.96
CA ARG A 28 8.97 -7.07 26.11
C ARG A 28 7.45 -7.07 26.21
N PRO A 29 6.83 -8.13 26.77
CA PRO A 29 5.42 -8.11 27.11
C PRO A 29 5.06 -6.88 27.95
N GLY A 30 4.06 -6.11 27.49
CA GLY A 30 3.66 -4.83 28.07
C GLY A 30 4.12 -3.61 27.27
N ASN A 31 5.14 -3.74 26.40
CA ASN A 31 5.48 -2.70 25.45
C ASN A 31 4.41 -2.62 24.34
N PRO A 32 4.10 -1.42 23.82
CA PRO A 32 3.25 -1.29 22.64
C PRO A 32 3.78 -2.11 21.48
N ILE A 33 2.89 -2.81 20.77
CA ILE A 33 3.23 -3.48 19.52
C ILE A 33 3.36 -2.41 18.44
N ARG A 34 4.45 -2.43 17.71
CA ARG A 34 4.67 -1.56 16.55
C ARG A 34 4.46 -2.39 15.29
N PHE A 35 3.73 -1.82 14.34
CA PHE A 35 3.59 -2.39 13.01
C PHE A 35 4.27 -1.47 12.00
N LYS A 36 4.82 -2.05 10.94
CA LYS A 36 5.20 -1.34 9.73
C LYS A 36 4.17 -1.60 8.64
N ALA A 37 3.70 -0.53 8.02
CA ALA A 37 2.74 -0.60 6.93
C ALA A 37 3.37 -0.07 5.64
N PHE A 38 3.09 -0.74 4.54
CA PHE A 38 3.56 -0.36 3.21
C PHE A 38 2.59 -0.90 2.16
N GLY A 39 2.69 -0.37 0.95
CA GLY A 39 1.83 -0.77 -0.14
C GLY A 39 2.15 -0.04 -1.43
N PHE A 40 1.37 -0.36 -2.44
CA PHE A 40 1.47 0.29 -3.74
C PHE A 40 0.12 0.26 -4.46
N ALA A 41 -0.08 1.23 -5.33
CA ALA A 41 -1.18 1.23 -6.29
C ALA A 41 -0.59 1.06 -7.69
N GLU A 42 -1.18 0.18 -8.48
CA GLU A 42 -0.75 -0.10 -9.85
C GLU A 42 -1.93 0.07 -10.81
N TYR A 43 -1.67 0.73 -11.93
CA TYR A 43 -2.60 0.85 -13.05
C TYR A 43 -1.96 0.21 -14.26
N THR A 44 -2.66 -0.74 -14.86
CA THR A 44 -2.24 -1.37 -16.09
C THR A 44 -3.26 -1.06 -17.16
N GLU A 45 -2.87 -0.24 -18.13
CA GLU A 45 -3.66 -0.04 -19.33
C GLU A 45 -3.46 -1.27 -20.23
N LYS A 46 -4.50 -2.11 -20.32
CA LYS A 46 -4.50 -3.23 -21.24
C LYS A 46 -4.89 -2.70 -22.62
N SER A 47 -3.95 -2.65 -23.55
CA SER A 47 -4.33 -2.48 -24.96
C SER A 47 -5.23 -3.65 -25.37
N GLY A 48 -6.36 -3.34 -26.00
CA GLY A 48 -7.27 -4.32 -26.58
C GLY A 48 -6.69 -5.04 -27.81
N VAL A 49 -5.48 -4.68 -28.23
CA VAL A 49 -4.79 -5.24 -29.39
C VAL A 49 -3.73 -6.23 -28.92
N LYS A 50 -3.80 -7.46 -29.45
CA LYS A 50 -2.79 -8.50 -29.22
C LYS A 50 -1.45 -7.97 -29.75
N ASP A 51 -0.43 -7.93 -28.90
CA ASP A 51 0.95 -7.45 -29.15
C ASP A 51 1.24 -5.93 -29.02
N GLU A 52 0.35 -5.14 -28.41
CA GLU A 52 0.63 -3.73 -28.11
C GLU A 52 1.19 -3.49 -26.69
N PHE A 53 1.97 -2.41 -26.55
CA PHE A 53 2.58 -1.96 -25.30
C PHE A 53 1.53 -1.77 -24.19
N SER A 54 1.68 -2.46 -23.06
CA SER A 54 0.96 -2.13 -21.83
C SER A 54 1.69 -1.03 -21.08
N CYS A 55 1.02 0.08 -20.78
CA CYS A 55 1.55 1.09 -19.87
C CYS A 55 1.21 0.68 -18.43
N THR A 56 2.24 0.50 -17.59
CA THR A 56 2.06 0.27 -16.15
C THR A 56 2.52 1.50 -15.39
N SER A 57 1.59 2.11 -14.65
CA SER A 57 1.89 3.21 -13.71
C SER A 57 1.80 2.71 -12.28
N ARG A 58 2.79 3.05 -11.45
CA ARG A 58 2.86 2.59 -10.06
C ARG A 58 3.10 3.74 -9.10
N GLN A 59 2.40 3.73 -7.97
CA GLN A 59 2.59 4.64 -6.84
C GLN A 59 2.88 3.81 -5.59
N ASN A 60 3.93 4.13 -4.84
CA ASN A 60 4.30 3.37 -3.64
C ASN A 60 4.03 4.21 -2.39
N PHE A 61 3.78 3.52 -1.27
CA PHE A 61 3.69 4.14 0.04
C PHE A 61 4.34 3.24 1.10
N PRO A 62 5.12 3.78 2.06
CA PRO A 62 5.66 5.15 2.04
C PRO A 62 6.62 5.35 0.85
N GLU A 63 6.76 6.58 0.36
CA GLU A 63 7.70 6.89 -0.73
C GLU A 63 9.17 6.71 -0.31
N ALA A 64 9.45 6.92 0.99
CA ALA A 64 10.74 6.69 1.60
C ALA A 64 10.58 6.32 3.09
N GLY A 65 11.52 5.53 3.61
CA GLY A 65 11.53 5.13 5.02
C GLY A 65 10.48 4.07 5.36
N VAL A 66 10.05 4.06 6.62
CA VAL A 66 9.08 3.10 7.16
C VAL A 66 7.92 3.86 7.78
N HIS A 67 6.68 3.46 7.46
CA HIS A 67 5.48 4.01 8.09
C HIS A 67 5.11 3.12 9.28
N HIS A 68 5.38 3.60 10.49
CA HIS A 68 5.06 2.89 11.72
C HIS A 68 3.69 3.27 12.26
N VAL A 69 2.90 2.27 12.66
CA VAL A 69 1.60 2.43 13.31
C VAL A 69 1.49 1.52 14.54
N PHE A 70 0.52 1.79 15.40
CA PHE A 70 0.31 1.03 16.64
C PHE A 70 -0.85 0.04 16.57
N THR A 71 -1.64 0.07 15.49
CA THR A 71 -2.67 -0.92 15.22
C THR A 71 -2.55 -1.47 13.81
N TYR A 72 -2.91 -2.74 13.65
CA TYR A 72 -2.83 -3.43 12.36
C TYR A 72 -3.77 -2.80 11.31
N GLU A 73 -4.97 -2.45 11.75
CA GLU A 73 -6.04 -1.92 10.91
C GLU A 73 -5.74 -0.49 10.45
N ASP A 74 -5.24 0.38 11.33
CA ASP A 74 -4.83 1.74 10.97
C ASP A 74 -3.75 1.72 9.90
N GLY A 75 -2.80 0.76 9.96
CA GLY A 75 -1.77 0.61 8.94
C GLY A 75 -2.32 0.36 7.55
N HIS A 76 -3.34 -0.51 7.44
CA HIS A 76 -4.00 -0.76 6.16
C HIS A 76 -4.81 0.45 5.68
N GLU A 77 -5.53 1.11 6.59
CA GLU A 77 -6.34 2.29 6.26
C GLU A 77 -5.47 3.46 5.78
N ASP A 78 -4.37 3.74 6.47
CA ASP A 78 -3.41 4.79 6.12
C ASP A 78 -2.80 4.55 4.74
N VAL A 79 -2.28 3.34 4.49
CA VAL A 79 -1.71 2.97 3.18
C VAL A 79 -2.74 3.20 2.07
N ARG A 80 -3.97 2.70 2.25
CA ARG A 80 -5.03 2.86 1.25
C ARG A 80 -5.41 4.33 1.07
N LYS A 81 -5.49 5.10 2.15
CA LYS A 81 -5.85 6.52 2.13
C LYS A 81 -4.82 7.34 1.38
N GLU A 82 -3.54 7.15 1.65
CA GLU A 82 -2.45 7.89 0.98
C GLU A 82 -2.32 7.48 -0.49
N LEU A 83 -2.42 6.18 -0.81
CA LEU A 83 -2.40 5.72 -2.21
C LEU A 83 -3.60 6.26 -3.01
N ARG A 84 -4.80 6.29 -2.42
CA ARG A 84 -5.97 6.92 -3.06
C ARG A 84 -5.78 8.41 -3.29
N LYS A 85 -5.13 9.13 -2.35
CA LYS A 85 -4.78 10.54 -2.54
C LYS A 85 -3.77 10.71 -3.67
N ALA A 86 -2.75 9.86 -3.76
CA ALA A 86 -1.77 9.89 -4.85
C ALA A 86 -2.45 9.67 -6.22
N ILE A 87 -3.30 8.64 -6.33
CA ILE A 87 -4.10 8.39 -7.55
C ILE A 87 -4.97 9.60 -7.91
N LYS A 88 -5.65 10.21 -6.92
CA LYS A 88 -6.49 11.39 -7.17
C LYS A 88 -5.67 12.57 -7.69
N ARG A 89 -4.45 12.78 -7.19
CA ARG A 89 -3.55 13.83 -7.67
C ARG A 89 -3.15 13.60 -9.13
N LEU A 90 -2.79 12.36 -9.49
CA LEU A 90 -2.47 12.01 -10.88
C LEU A 90 -3.61 12.28 -11.85
N LYS A 91 -4.86 12.08 -11.43
CA LYS A 91 -6.05 12.35 -12.26
C LYS A 91 -6.41 13.83 -12.38
N SER A 92 -5.93 14.67 -11.46
CA SER A 92 -6.19 16.11 -11.45
C SER A 92 -5.11 16.93 -12.17
N MET A 93 -4.03 16.28 -12.59
CA MET A 93 -3.00 16.85 -13.46
C MET A 93 -3.41 16.69 -14.92
#